data_AF-A0A530QR67-F1
#
_entry.id   AF-A0A530QR67-F1
#
_cell.length_a   1.000
_cell.length_b   1.000
_cell.length_c   1.000
_cell.angle_alpha   90.00
_cell.angle_beta   90.00
_cell.angle_gamma   90.00
#
_symmetry.space_group_name_H-M   'P 1'
#
loop_
_entity.id
_entity.type
_entity.pdbx_description
1 polymer ?
#
loop_
_entity_poly.entity_id
_entity_poly.type
_entity_poly.pdbx_seq_one_letter_code
_entity_poly.pdbx_strand_id
1 'polypeptide(L)' 'MSGYFLYHSIGTFPGKAERMAAALGDFSGIWSAEDDGQWPAALAARQRFIDAWIRLIEAPQGT' A
#
# COMPACT_ATOMS: atom_id res chain seq x y z
N MET A 1 13.77 23.32 -13.09
CA MET A 1 12.97 22.17 -13.55
C MET A 1 11.57 22.34 -12.97
N SER A 2 10.75 23.18 -13.60
CA SER A 2 9.45 23.62 -13.08
C SER A 2 8.33 23.10 -13.99
N GLY A 3 7.64 22.09 -13.50
CA GLY A 3 6.40 21.59 -14.09
C GLY A 3 5.87 20.47 -13.22
N TYR A 4 4.65 20.64 -12.69
CA TYR A 4 3.89 19.52 -12.17
C TYR A 4 3.55 18.62 -13.36
N PHE A 5 4.26 17.50 -13.48
CA PHE A 5 3.92 16.48 -14.46
C PHE A 5 2.73 15.69 -13.90
N LEU A 6 1.51 16.10 -14.28
CA LEU A 6 0.29 15.40 -13.95
C LEU A 6 0.20 14.12 -14.79
N TYR A 7 0.81 13.03 -14.32
CA TYR A 7 0.35 11.69 -14.69
C TYR A 7 -0.91 11.42 -13.87
N HIS A 8 -2.08 11.45 -14.50
CA HIS A 8 -3.41 11.47 -13.89
C HIS A 8 -3.83 10.20 -13.11
N SER A 9 -2.90 9.38 -12.62
CA SER A 9 -3.28 8.18 -11.84
C SER A 9 -2.19 7.62 -10.92
N ILE A 10 -0.96 8.14 -10.95
CA ILE A 10 0.12 7.61 -10.12
C ILE A 10 0.70 8.75 -9.30
N GLY A 11 0.13 8.96 -8.11
CA GLY A 11 0.65 9.91 -7.13
C GLY A 11 2.16 9.71 -6.91
N THR A 12 2.90 10.81 -6.86
CA THR A 12 4.36 10.80 -6.65
C THR A 12 4.69 11.41 -5.30
N PHE A 13 5.63 10.79 -4.58
CA PHE A 13 6.15 11.28 -3.31
C PHE A 13 7.65 10.94 -3.18
N PRO A 14 8.43 11.71 -2.39
CA PRO A 14 9.85 11.43 -2.18
C PRO A 14 10.10 10.00 -1.69
N GLY A 15 11.04 9.29 -2.34
CA GLY A 15 11.36 7.90 -2.01
C GLY A 15 10.36 6.85 -2.51
N LYS A 16 9.36 7.24 -3.34
CA LYS A 16 8.34 6.32 -3.86
C LYS A 16 8.92 5.05 -4.49
N ALA A 17 9.95 5.16 -5.33
CA ALA A 17 10.51 4.00 -6.03
C ALA A 17 11.06 2.95 -5.06
N GLU A 18 11.87 3.38 -4.08
CA GLU A 18 12.44 2.51 -3.06
C GLU A 18 11.36 1.87 -2.19
N ARG A 19 10.39 2.66 -1.71
CA ARG A 19 9.29 2.14 -0.89
C ARG A 19 8.39 1.17 -1.66
N MET A 20 8.14 1.42 -2.95
CA MET A 20 7.38 0.51 -3.80
C MET A 20 8.13 -0.81 -4.02
N ALA A 21 9.44 -0.76 -4.27
CA ALA A 21 10.25 -1.95 -4.45
C ALA A 21 10.29 -2.80 -3.17
N ALA A 22 10.49 -2.16 -2.01
CA ALA A 22 10.47 -2.84 -0.71
C ALA A 22 9.12 -3.52 -0.44
N ALA A 23 8.01 -2.79 -0.60
CA ALA A 23 6.67 -3.33 -0.37
C ALA A 23 6.33 -4.52 -1.30
N LEU A 24 6.76 -4.45 -2.57
CA LEU A 24 6.58 -5.57 -3.50
C LEU A 24 7.43 -6.78 -3.11
N GLY A 25 8.68 -6.56 -2.69
CA GLY A 25 9.56 -7.62 -2.20
C GLY A 25 8.99 -8.33 -0.98
N ASP A 26 8.53 -7.57 0.01
CA ASP A 26 7.89 -8.11 1.22
C ASP A 26 6.66 -8.94 0.87
N PHE A 27 5.79 -8.44 -0.01
CA PHE A 27 4.61 -9.16 -0.48
C PHE A 27 4.99 -10.46 -1.20
N SER A 28 5.95 -10.43 -2.13
CA SER A 28 6.39 -11.61 -2.86
C SER A 28 6.97 -12.68 -1.92
N GLY A 29 7.72 -12.28 -0.90
CA GLY A 29 8.25 -13.20 0.11
C GLY A 29 7.15 -13.86 0.93
N ILE A 30 6.19 -13.07 1.44
CA ILE A 30 5.04 -13.58 2.18
C ILE A 30 4.22 -14.54 1.31
N TRP A 31 3.86 -14.13 0.09
CA TRP A 31 2.95 -14.90 -0.76
C TRP A 31 3.55 -16.22 -1.26
N SER A 32 4.87 -16.32 -1.27
CA SER A 32 5.61 -17.51 -1.74
C SER A 32 6.09 -18.41 -0.60
N ALA A 33 5.77 -18.08 0.66
CA ALA A 33 6.13 -18.91 1.81
C ALA A 33 5.49 -20.31 1.70
N GLU A 34 6.18 -21.33 2.19
CA GLU A 34 5.69 -22.73 2.22
C GLU A 34 4.90 -23.05 3.52
N ASP A 35 4.23 -22.04 4.08
CA ASP A 35 3.39 -22.17 5.28
C ASP A 35 1.92 -21.80 4.96
N ASP A 36 1.10 -21.49 5.97
CA ASP A 36 -0.30 -21.06 5.83
C ASP A 36 -0.53 -19.59 6.23
N GLY A 37 0.54 -18.81 6.40
CA GLY A 37 0.51 -17.44 6.91
C GLY A 37 0.13 -16.37 5.87
N GLN A 38 0.06 -16.72 4.59
CA GLN A 38 -0.08 -15.76 3.48
C GLN A 38 -1.41 -15.00 3.54
N TRP A 39 -2.51 -15.73 3.73
CA TRP A 39 -3.85 -15.13 3.80
C TRP A 39 -4.03 -14.22 5.01
N PRO A 40 -3.70 -14.63 6.25
CA PRO A 40 -3.71 -13.75 7.41
C PRO A 40 -2.90 -12.46 7.19
N ALA A 41 -1.69 -12.57 6.63
CA ALA A 41 -0.83 -11.41 6.37
C ALA A 41 -1.41 -10.47 5.30
N ALA A 42 -1.94 -11.01 4.20
CA ALA A 42 -2.55 -10.23 3.13
C ALA A 42 -3.82 -9.49 3.60
N LEU A 43 -4.67 -10.15 4.39
CA LEU A 43 -5.86 -9.54 4.96
C LEU A 43 -5.51 -8.43 5.97
N ALA A 44 -4.48 -8.64 6.79
CA ALA A 44 -3.98 -7.58 7.67
C ALA A 44 -3.43 -6.38 6.88
N ALA A 45 -2.71 -6.61 5.79
CA ALA A 45 -2.22 -5.54 4.91
C ALA A 45 -3.37 -4.77 4.25
N ARG A 46 -4.40 -5.49 3.78
CA ARG A 46 -5.63 -4.88 3.26
C ARG A 46 -6.31 -3.99 4.30
N GLN A 47 -6.43 -4.44 5.55
CA GLN A 47 -7.03 -3.63 6.61
C GLN A 47 -6.23 -2.35 6.88
N ARG A 48 -4.89 -2.44 6.95
CA ARG A 48 -4.03 -1.25 7.11
C ARG A 48 -4.21 -0.22 5.99
N PHE A 49 -4.39 -0.68 4.75
CA PHE A 49 -4.68 0.18 3.60
C PHE A 49 -6.03 0.90 3.75
N ILE A 50 -7.07 0.17 4.17
CA ILE A 50 -8.39 0.74 4.42
C ILE A 50 -8.32 1.77 5.55
N ASP A 51 -7.65 1.46 6.66
CA ASP A 51 -7.51 2.36 7.79
C ASP A 51 -6.77 3.65 7.41
N ALA A 52 -5.73 3.55 6.57
CA ALA A 52 -5.01 4.71 6.04
C ALA A 52 -5.92 5.59 5.16
N TRP A 53 -6.76 4.98 4.32
CA TRP A 53 -7.74 5.69 3.51
C TRP A 53 -8.81 6.37 4.35
N ILE A 54 -9.38 5.66 5.34
CA ILE A 54 -10.35 6.21 6.28
C ILE A 54 -9.79 7.47 6.95
N ARG A 55 -8.54 7.41 7.42
CA ARG A 55 -7.86 8.58 8.01
C ARG A 55 -7.63 9.70 7.01
N LEU A 56 -7.26 9.39 5.77
CA LEU A 56 -6.97 10.37 4.74
C LEU A 56 -8.21 11.17 4.33
N ILE A 57 -9.37 10.52 4.24
CA ILE A 57 -10.63 11.15 3.80
C ILE A 57 -11.56 11.50 4.97
N GLU A 58 -11.11 11.29 6.21
CA GLU A 58 -11.90 11.48 7.43
C GLU A 58 -13.24 10.73 7.38
N ALA A 59 -13.24 9.50 6.84
CA ALA A 59 -14.46 8.73 6.70
C ALA A 59 -15.06 8.40 8.07
N PRO A 60 -16.40 8.51 8.24
CA PRO A 60 -17.06 8.09 9.46
C PRO A 60 -16.89 6.58 9.65
N GLN A 61 -16.96 6.13 10.91
CA GLN A 61 -16.98 4.70 11.21
C GLN A 61 -18.23 4.07 10.57
N GLY A 62 -18.04 2.93 9.88
CA GLY A 62 -19.16 2.14 9.37
C GLY A 62 -20.00 1.58 10.52
N THR A 63 -21.31 1.42 10.28
CA THR A 63 -22.24 0.73 11.19
C THR A 63 -22.23 -0.77 10.96
#